data_AF-A0A842H8J0-F1
#
_entry.id   AF-A0A842H8J0-F1
#
_cell.length_a   1.000
_cell.length_b   1.000
_cell.length_c   1.000
_cell.angle_alpha   90.00
_cell.angle_beta   90.00
_cell.angle_gamma   90.00
#
_symmetry.space_group_name_H-M   'P 1'
#
loop_
_entity.id
_entity.type
_entity.pdbx_description
1 polymer ?
#
loop_
_entity_poly.entity_id
_entity_poly.type
_entity_poly.pdbx_seq_one_letter_code
_entity_poly.pdbx_strand_id
1 'polypeptide(L)' 'MKVKVLARHGLAYSGTVYPKNSEFELPAGPVLDAALRFKQAEEVKASKEPAKK' A
#
# COMPACT_ATOMS: atom_id res chain seq x y z
N MET A 1 7.99 0.47 12.00
CA MET A 1 7.29 -0.70 11.42
C MET A 1 7.02 -0.41 9.95
N LYS A 2 7.16 -1.38 9.04
CA LYS A 2 6.81 -1.24 7.62
C LYS A 2 5.55 -2.07 7.34
N VAL A 3 4.67 -1.56 6.49
CA VAL A 3 3.40 -2.20 6.13
C VAL A 3 3.40 -2.42 4.62
N LYS A 4 3.01 -3.61 4.20
CA LYS A 4 2.86 -3.92 2.77
C LYS A 4 1.58 -3.27 2.27
N VAL A 5 1.66 -2.49 1.21
CA VAL A 5 0.53 -1.77 0.61
C VAL A 5 0.48 -1.99 -0.89
N LEU A 6 -0.72 -1.91 -1.45
CA LEU A 6 -1.01 -1.96 -2.87
C LEU A 6 -1.38 -0.53 -3.33
N ALA A 7 -0.60 0.06 -4.23
CA ALA A 7 -0.95 1.35 -4.83
C ALA A 7 -2.18 1.19 -5.74
N ARG A 8 -3.32 1.81 -5.42
CA ARG A 8 -4.55 1.77 -6.24
C ARG A 8 -4.56 2.81 -7.35
N HIS A 9 -3.92 3.95 -7.15
CA HIS A 9 -3.92 5.09 -8.08
C HIS A 9 -2.52 5.59 -8.47
N GLY A 10 -1.48 4.86 -8.07
CA GLY A 10 -0.09 5.31 -8.14
C GLY A 10 0.26 6.15 -6.92
N LEU A 11 1.40 5.85 -6.28
CA LEU A 11 1.84 6.54 -5.07
C LEU A 11 3.27 7.04 -5.26
N ALA A 12 3.50 8.34 -5.10
CA ALA A 12 4.84 8.88 -5.02
C ALA A 12 5.32 8.83 -3.57
N TYR A 13 6.38 8.08 -3.30
CA TYR A 13 6.96 7.98 -1.97
C TYR A 13 8.49 8.04 -2.03
N SER A 14 9.07 8.94 -1.24
CA SER A 14 10.54 9.08 -1.09
C SER A 14 11.30 9.19 -2.42
N GLY A 15 10.76 9.94 -3.39
CA GLY A 15 11.36 10.12 -4.73
C GLY A 15 11.13 8.96 -5.70
N THR A 16 10.45 7.89 -5.27
CA THR A 16 10.05 6.77 -6.12
C THR A 16 8.56 6.86 -6.44
N VAL A 17 8.20 6.66 -7.71
CA VAL A 17 6.79 6.57 -8.12
C VAL A 17 6.42 5.10 -8.23
N TYR A 18 5.54 4.65 -7.35
CA TYR A 18 4.96 3.32 -7.39
C TYR A 18 3.76 3.33 -8.33
N PRO A 19 3.76 2.54 -9.42
CA PRO A 19 2.66 2.50 -10.37
C PRO A 19 1.41 1.87 -9.76
N LYS A 20 0.27 2.08 -10.42
CA LYS A 20 -1.00 1.45 -10.03
C LYS A 20 -0.88 -0.08 -10.02
N ASN A 21 -1.55 -0.71 -9.06
CA ASN A 21 -1.53 -2.12 -8.72
C ASN A 21 -0.13 -2.66 -8.36
N SER A 22 0.80 -1.80 -7.95
CA SER A 22 2.11 -2.22 -7.45
C SER A 22 2.05 -2.46 -5.94
N GLU A 23 2.56 -3.61 -5.49
CA GLU A 23 2.77 -3.91 -4.08
C GLU A 23 4.15 -3.48 -3.62
N PHE A 24 4.22 -2.80 -2.48
CA PHE A 24 5.48 -2.37 -1.89
C PHE A 24 5.35 -2.15 -0.39
N GLU A 25 6.49 -2.06 0.29
CA GLU A 25 6.52 -1.81 1.73
C GLU A 25 6.61 -0.30 2.00
N LEU A 26 5.56 0.24 2.60
CA LEU A 26 5.50 1.63 3.03
C LEU A 26 5.72 1.69 4.55
N PRO A 27 6.66 2.50 5.06
CA PRO A 27 6.83 2.65 6.50
C PRO A 27 5.56 3.23 7.13
N ALA A 28 5.19 2.70 8.30
CA ALA A 28 4.10 3.24 9.09
C ALA A 28 4.43 4.69 9.48
N GLY A 29 3.56 5.62 9.07
CA GLY A 29 3.78 7.05 9.21
C GLY A 29 2.68 7.86 8.55
N PRO A 30 2.80 9.20 8.53
CA PRO A 30 1.76 10.09 8.01
C PRO A 30 1.49 9.85 6.52
N VAL A 31 2.47 9.37 5.76
CA VAL A 31 2.29 9.06 4.33
C VAL A 31 1.44 7.82 4.14
N LEU A 32 1.61 6.77 4.96
CA LEU A 32 0.74 5.60 4.95
C LEU A 32 -0.69 6.00 5.31
N ASP A 33 -0.86 6.78 6.38
CA ASP A 33 -2.17 7.22 6.84
C ASP A 33 -2.90 8.03 5.76
N ALA A 34 -2.21 8.98 5.13
CA ALA A 34 -2.74 9.73 4.00
C ALA A 34 -3.07 8.81 2.82
N ALA A 35 -2.17 7.91 2.44
CA ALA A 35 -2.38 6.99 1.32
C ALA A 35 -3.62 6.11 1.51
N LEU A 36 -3.87 5.64 2.74
CA LEU A 36 -5.06 4.86 3.09
C LEU A 36 -6.32 5.73 3.14
N ARG A 37 -6.23 6.90 3.78
CA ARG A 37 -7.36 7.83 3.93
C ARG A 37 -7.87 8.36 2.60
N PHE A 38 -6.97 8.62 1.65
CA PHE A 38 -7.28 9.06 0.30
C PHE A 38 -7.51 7.91 -0.69
N LYS A 39 -7.53 6.64 -0.23
CA LYS A 39 -7.66 5.44 -1.08
C LYS A 39 -6.62 5.37 -2.22
N GLN A 40 -5.46 6.01 -2.04
CA GLN A 40 -4.35 5.93 -2.99
C GLN A 40 -3.58 4.63 -2.85
N ALA A 41 -3.51 4.08 -1.64
CA ALA A 41 -2.99 2.76 -1.35
C ALA A 41 -3.96 1.98 -0.46
N GLU A 42 -3.83 0.67 -0.44
CA GLU A 42 -4.58 -0.24 0.41
C GLU A 42 -3.59 -1.12 1.18
N GLU A 43 -3.78 -1.30 2.49
CA GLU A 43 -2.96 -2.23 3.25
C GLU A 43 -3.16 -3.65 2.73
N VAL A 44 -2.10 -4.22 2.16
CA VAL A 44 -2.02 -5.66 1.95
C VAL A 44 -1.67 -6.24 3.30
N LYS A 45 -2.66 -6.29 4.19
CA LYS A 45 -2.58 -7.22 5.32
C LYS A 45 -2.37 -8.58 4.67
N ALA A 46 -1.25 -9.22 4.97
CA ALA A 46 -1.11 -10.66 4.82
C ALA A 46 -2.11 -11.35 5.77
N SER A 47 -3.38 -11.02 5.67
CA SER A 47 -4.47 -11.87 6.10
C SER A 47 -4.37 -13.08 5.20
N LYS A 48 -3.94 -14.19 5.80
CA LYS A 48 -4.47 -15.51 5.46
C LYS A 48 -5.91 -15.35 4.94
N GLU A 49 -6.10 -15.44 3.64
CA GLU A 49 -7.26 -16.11 3.09
C GLU A 49 -6.75 -16.98 1.94
N PRO A 50 -6.74 -18.31 2.09
CA PRO A 50 -6.54 -19.18 0.96
C PRO A 50 -7.72 -18.94 0.03
N ALA A 51 -7.46 -18.47 -1.19
CA ALA A 51 -8.44 -18.56 -2.26
C ALA A 51 -8.69 -20.05 -2.53
N LYS A 52 -9.64 -20.63 -1.80
CA LYS A 52 -10.21 -21.94 -2.07
C LYS A 52 -11.68 -21.73 -2.42
N LYS A 53 -11.98 -21.73 -3.72
CA LYS A 53 -13.08 -22.50 -4.28
C LYS A 53 -12.96 -22.62 -5.79
#